data_AF-A0A8H4QVV5-F1
#
_entry.id   AF-A0A8H4QVV5-F1
#
_cell.length_a   1.000
_cell.length_b   1.000
_cell.length_c   1.000
_cell.angle_alpha   90.00
_cell.angle_beta   90.00
_cell.angle_gamma   90.00
#
_symmetry.space_group_name_H-M   'P 1'
#
loop_
_entity.id
_entity.type
_entity.pdbx_description
1 polymer ?
#
loop_
_entity_poly.entity_id
_entity_poly.type
_entity_poly.pdbx_seq_one_letter_code
_entity_poly.pdbx_strand_id
1 'polypeptide(L)'
;MSVNSPLSAIFLVHIAMEVPVAIQGILSPANLPFLQLNNTAVVLLKLYASLVLASCITSLLCFSLPEFLPGKRALAIGLCVYHTVCSTVLYQAPRFIPHTFGPYFETLKITPEVVWGTAHGIVGLGMIVWWQGTVHLAQMARAAGQSG
;
A
#
# COMPACT_ATOMS: atom_id res chain seq x y z
N MET A 1 29.26 -0.45 -5.41
CA MET A 1 28.55 0.80 -5.04
C MET A 1 27.11 0.40 -4.73
N SER A 2 26.57 0.71 -3.55
CA SER A 2 25.17 0.42 -3.23
C SER A 2 24.28 1.29 -4.11
N VAL A 3 23.49 0.67 -5.00
CA VAL A 3 22.56 1.37 -5.90
C VAL A 3 21.20 1.42 -5.21
N ASN A 4 21.16 2.09 -4.06
CA ASN A 4 19.97 2.29 -3.24
C ASN A 4 19.56 3.76 -3.29
N SER A 5 18.26 4.03 -3.35
CA SER A 5 17.70 5.38 -3.36
C SER A 5 16.94 5.67 -2.06
N PRO A 6 17.04 6.88 -1.48
CA PRO A 6 16.19 7.26 -0.34
C PRO A 6 14.69 7.21 -0.69
N LEU A 7 14.33 7.29 -1.98
CA LEU A 7 12.95 7.10 -2.44
C LEU A 7 12.39 5.72 -2.09
N SER A 8 13.26 4.73 -1.81
CA SER A 8 12.83 3.41 -1.34
C SER A 8 12.13 3.44 0.02
N ALA A 9 12.17 4.58 0.72
CA ALA A 9 11.31 4.81 1.89
C ALA A 9 9.82 4.57 1.59
N ILE A 10 9.36 4.66 0.33
CA ILE A 10 7.98 4.34 -0.04
C ILE A 10 7.55 2.91 0.35
N PHE A 11 8.47 1.94 0.34
CA PHE A 11 8.20 0.59 0.82
C PHE A 11 7.93 0.56 2.34
N LEU A 12 8.59 1.44 3.11
CA LEU A 12 8.33 1.60 4.53
C LEU A 12 7.01 2.35 4.79
N VAL A 13 6.65 3.31 3.94
CA VAL A 13 5.36 4.00 4.00
C VAL A 13 4.21 3.02 3.76
N HIS A 14 4.34 2.09 2.79
CA HIS A 14 3.40 0.98 2.62
C HIS A 14 3.21 0.20 3.92
N ILE A 15 4.31 -0.23 4.56
CA ILE A 15 4.27 -0.96 5.84
C ILE A 15 3.56 -0.14 6.91
N ALA A 16 3.93 1.13 7.07
CA ALA A 16 3.35 2.01 8.09
C ALA A 16 1.83 2.17 7.95
N MET A 17 1.33 2.23 6.71
CA MET A 17 -0.09 2.34 6.41
C MET A 17 -0.85 1.04 6.67
N GLU A 18 -0.25 -0.09 6.28
CA GLU A 18 -0.96 -1.37 6.19
C GLU A 18 -0.87 -2.23 7.45
N VAL A 19 0.22 -2.12 8.23
CA VAL A 19 0.44 -2.95 9.43
C VAL A 19 -0.71 -2.87 10.45
N PRO A 20 -1.31 -1.70 10.75
CA PRO A 20 -2.46 -1.63 11.66
C PRO A 20 -3.64 -2.50 11.19
N VAL A 21 -3.97 -2.42 9.90
CA VAL A 21 -5.06 -3.21 9.30
C VAL A 21 -4.71 -4.69 9.26
N ALA A 22 -3.46 -5.03 8.92
CA ALA A 22 -2.98 -6.41 8.91
C ALA A 22 -3.05 -7.08 10.29
N ILE A 23 -2.50 -6.42 11.32
CA ILE A 23 -2.48 -6.95 12.69
C ILE A 23 -3.91 -7.07 13.24
N GLN A 24 -4.69 -5.98 13.18
CA GLN A 24 -6.04 -5.98 13.73
C GLN A 24 -6.97 -6.95 12.97
N GLY A 25 -6.86 -6.99 11.64
CA GLY A 25 -7.64 -7.90 10.79
C GLY A 25 -7.34 -9.39 11.03
N ILE A 26 -6.09 -9.73 11.40
CA ILE A 26 -5.74 -11.13 11.74
C ILE A 26 -6.19 -11.48 13.15
N LEU A 27 -5.83 -10.65 14.14
CA LEU A 27 -5.97 -10.97 15.56
C LEU A 27 -7.39 -10.74 16.09
N SER A 28 -8.07 -9.68 15.64
CA SER A 28 -9.37 -9.27 16.17
C SER A 28 -10.23 -8.56 15.10
N PRO A 29 -10.55 -9.22 13.97
CA PRO A 29 -11.26 -8.59 12.86
C PRO A 29 -12.65 -8.08 13.24
N ALA A 30 -13.36 -8.76 14.15
CA ALA A 30 -14.69 -8.35 14.60
C ALA A 30 -14.67 -7.05 15.44
N ASN A 31 -13.50 -6.63 15.92
CA ASN A 31 -13.34 -5.37 16.65
C ASN A 31 -13.06 -4.17 15.72
N LEU A 32 -12.92 -4.40 14.42
CA LEU A 32 -12.88 -3.29 13.47
C LEU A 32 -14.26 -2.62 13.43
N PRO A 33 -14.32 -1.29 13.44
CA PRO A 33 -15.59 -0.57 13.43
C PRO A 33 -16.14 -0.54 12.00
N PHE A 34 -16.44 -1.71 11.44
CA PHE A 34 -17.06 -1.83 10.11
C PHE A 34 -18.50 -2.29 10.26
N LEU A 35 -19.40 -1.60 9.55
CA LEU A 35 -20.80 -1.97 9.45
C LEU A 35 -20.92 -3.34 8.76
N GLN A 36 -21.88 -4.15 9.21
CA GLN A 36 -22.25 -5.43 8.58
C GLN A 36 -21.13 -6.49 8.53
N LEU A 37 -20.24 -6.53 9.52
CA LEU A 37 -19.24 -7.61 9.69
C LEU A 37 -19.88 -8.96 10.07
N ASN A 38 -20.47 -9.63 9.09
CA ASN A 38 -20.92 -11.02 9.23
C ASN A 38 -19.74 -12.01 9.09
N ASN A 39 -20.00 -13.30 9.31
CA ASN A 39 -18.95 -14.34 9.27
C ASN A 39 -18.19 -14.37 7.93
N THR A 40 -18.89 -14.21 6.81
CA THR A 40 -18.27 -14.19 5.48
C THR A 40 -17.33 -13.00 5.33
N ALA A 41 -17.78 -11.80 5.74
CA ALA A 41 -16.95 -10.60 5.72
C ALA A 41 -15.71 -10.75 6.61
N VAL A 42 -15.86 -11.34 7.80
CA VAL A 42 -14.73 -11.61 8.71
C VAL A 42 -13.71 -12.57 8.10
N VAL A 43 -14.15 -13.64 7.41
CA VAL A 43 -13.25 -14.57 6.72
C VAL A 43 -12.49 -13.85 5.61
N LEU A 44 -13.18 -13.10 4.75
CA LEU A 44 -12.55 -12.34 3.67
C LEU A 44 -11.57 -11.29 4.19
N LEU A 45 -11.93 -10.61 5.29
CA LEU A 45 -11.07 -9.64 5.96
C LEU A 45 -9.80 -10.29 6.52
N LYS A 46 -9.88 -11.51 7.10
CA LYS A 46 -8.69 -12.25 7.54
C LYS A 46 -7.78 -12.65 6.39
N LEU A 47 -8.35 -13.12 5.27
CA LEU A 47 -7.58 -13.48 4.07
C LEU A 47 -6.89 -12.24 3.49
N TYR A 48 -7.61 -11.12 3.40
CA TYR A 48 -7.07 -9.83 2.99
C TYR A 48 -5.95 -9.35 3.92
N ALA A 49 -6.18 -9.34 5.23
CA ALA A 49 -5.19 -8.93 6.23
C ALA A 49 -3.92 -9.81 6.18
N SER A 50 -4.08 -11.11 5.86
CA SER A 50 -2.95 -12.03 5.66
C SER A 50 -2.13 -11.68 4.41
N LEU A 51 -2.81 -11.36 3.30
CA LEU A 51 -2.16 -10.91 2.07
C LEU A 51 -1.40 -9.58 2.28
N VAL A 52 -2.03 -8.64 2.98
CA VAL A 52 -1.44 -7.35 3.34
C VAL A 52 -0.23 -7.52 4.27
N LEU A 53 -0.30 -8.43 5.24
CA LEU A 53 0.87 -8.76 6.07
C LEU A 53 2.03 -9.31 5.22
N ALA A 54 1.73 -10.22 4.28
CA ALA A 54 2.73 -10.77 3.37
C ALA A 54 3.36 -9.70 2.48
N SER A 55 2.58 -8.73 1.98
CA SER A 55 3.11 -7.60 1.20
C SER A 55 3.97 -6.66 2.06
N CYS A 56 3.62 -6.45 3.32
CA CYS A 56 4.43 -5.69 4.27
C CYS A 56 5.80 -6.36 4.50
N ILE A 57 5.82 -7.67 4.75
CA ILE A 57 7.06 -8.45 4.92
C ILE A 57 7.90 -8.37 3.64
N THR A 58 7.29 -8.57 2.48
CA THR A 58 8.01 -8.51 1.20
C THR A 58 8.58 -7.11 0.95
N SER A 59 7.84 -6.06 1.31
CA SER A 59 8.31 -4.66 1.22
C SER A 59 9.47 -4.38 2.16
N LEU A 60 9.44 -4.92 3.38
CA LEU A 60 10.52 -4.80 4.36
C LEU A 60 11.80 -5.44 3.83
N LEU A 61 11.69 -6.65 3.27
CA LEU A 61 12.81 -7.37 2.67
C LEU A 61 13.35 -6.67 1.42
N CYS A 62 12.49 -6.02 0.64
CA CYS A 62 12.89 -5.31 -0.58
C CYS A 62 13.45 -3.90 -0.35
N PHE A 63 13.20 -3.30 0.82
CA PHE A 63 13.61 -1.92 1.11
C PHE A 63 15.10 -1.68 0.85
N SER A 64 15.95 -2.54 1.39
CA SER A 64 17.42 -2.42 1.33
C SER A 64 18.04 -2.99 0.05
N LEU A 65 17.22 -3.58 -0.85
CA LEU A 65 17.71 -4.19 -2.08
C LEU A 65 18.02 -3.13 -3.16
N PRO A 66 18.98 -3.39 -4.06
CA PRO A 66 19.31 -2.47 -5.16
C PRO A 66 18.12 -2.16 -6.08
N GLU A 67 18.02 -0.90 -6.53
CA GLU A 67 16.86 -0.39 -7.30
C GLU A 67 16.68 -1.03 -8.68
N PHE A 68 17.75 -1.63 -9.22
CA PHE A 68 17.75 -2.28 -10.52
C PHE A 68 17.25 -3.72 -10.48
N LEU A 69 17.08 -4.32 -9.30
CA LEU A 69 16.65 -5.72 -9.20
C LEU A 69 15.25 -5.89 -9.78
N PRO A 70 15.06 -6.78 -10.77
CA PRO A 70 13.75 -6.99 -11.41
C PRO A 70 12.65 -7.36 -10.40
N GLY A 71 12.98 -8.15 -9.37
CA GLY A 71 12.03 -8.53 -8.31
C GLY A 71 11.51 -7.32 -7.51
N LYS A 72 12.39 -6.40 -7.10
CA LYS A 72 11.99 -5.17 -6.40
C LYS A 72 11.10 -4.29 -7.27
N ARG A 73 11.43 -4.20 -8.56
CA ARG A 73 10.63 -3.44 -9.55
C ARG A 73 9.26 -4.07 -9.78
N ALA A 74 9.18 -5.39 -9.89
CA ALA A 74 7.92 -6.12 -10.03
C ALA A 74 7.03 -5.92 -8.81
N LEU A 75 7.61 -6.01 -7.60
CA LEU A 75 6.89 -5.71 -6.36
C LEU A 75 6.34 -4.28 -6.36
N ALA A 76 7.14 -3.28 -6.71
CA ALA A 76 6.70 -1.88 -6.73
C ALA A 76 5.48 -1.66 -7.65
N ILE A 77 5.46 -2.28 -8.84
CA ILE A 77 4.30 -2.22 -9.73
C ILE A 77 3.10 -2.95 -9.13
N GLY A 78 3.30 -4.12 -8.51
CA GLY A 78 2.24 -4.83 -7.79
C GLY A 78 1.61 -3.97 -6.69
N LEU A 79 2.45 -3.32 -5.86
CA LEU A 79 2.00 -2.40 -4.82
C LEU A 79 1.30 -1.16 -5.41
N CYS A 80 1.80 -0.62 -6.53
CA CYS A 80 1.16 0.49 -7.21
C CYS A 80 -0.26 0.14 -7.68
N VAL A 81 -0.44 -1.01 -8.32
CA VAL A 81 -1.75 -1.51 -8.76
C VAL A 81 -2.65 -1.73 -7.56
N TYR A 82 -2.15 -2.43 -6.53
CA TYR A 82 -2.87 -2.69 -5.29
C TYR A 82 -3.40 -1.40 -4.66
N HIS A 83 -2.53 -0.41 -4.40
CA HIS A 83 -2.93 0.85 -3.79
C HIS A 83 -3.89 1.67 -4.66
N THR A 84 -3.74 1.63 -5.99
CA THR A 84 -4.66 2.31 -6.92
C THR A 84 -6.05 1.67 -6.88
N VAL A 85 -6.11 0.34 -6.88
CA VAL A 85 -7.37 -0.41 -6.78
C VAL A 85 -8.03 -0.18 -5.42
N CYS A 86 -7.29 -0.29 -4.31
CA CYS A 86 -7.81 -0.01 -2.97
C CYS A 86 -8.36 1.41 -2.85
N SER A 87 -7.64 2.40 -3.37
CA SER A 87 -8.11 3.79 -3.42
C SER A 87 -9.44 3.90 -4.14
N THR A 88 -9.55 3.30 -5.34
CA THR A 88 -10.79 3.30 -6.14
C THR A 88 -11.94 2.61 -5.41
N VAL A 89 -11.70 1.43 -4.83
CA VAL A 89 -12.71 0.69 -4.05
C VAL A 89 -13.21 1.51 -2.87
N LEU A 90 -12.32 2.17 -2.12
CA LEU A 90 -12.68 2.99 -0.96
C LEU A 90 -13.47 4.25 -1.35
N TYR A 91 -13.13 4.91 -2.46
CA TYR A 91 -13.90 6.05 -2.97
C TYR A 91 -15.30 5.66 -3.47
N GLN A 92 -15.46 4.44 -3.95
CA GLN A 92 -16.73 3.93 -4.49
C GLN A 92 -17.56 3.17 -3.45
N ALA A 93 -16.99 2.88 -2.28
CA ALA A 93 -17.67 2.13 -1.25
C ALA A 93 -18.85 2.94 -0.67
N PRO A 94 -19.97 2.28 -0.34
CA PRO A 94 -20.96 2.89 0.54
C PRO A 94 -20.34 3.11 1.93
N ARG A 95 -20.98 3.94 2.75
CA ARG A 95 -20.57 4.16 4.14
C ARG A 95 -20.44 2.83 4.87
N PHE A 96 -19.27 2.54 5.42
CA PHE A 96 -19.03 1.31 6.17
C PHE A 96 -18.29 1.53 7.49
N ILE A 97 -17.76 2.73 7.75
CA ILE A 97 -17.13 3.11 9.02
C ILE A 97 -18.11 4.01 9.78
N PRO A 98 -18.67 3.61 10.93
CA PRO A 98 -19.65 4.40 11.69
C PRO A 98 -18.98 5.48 12.56
N HIS A 99 -17.96 6.16 12.02
CA HIS A 99 -17.24 7.25 12.67
C HIS A 99 -17.16 8.46 11.76
N THR A 100 -17.26 9.64 12.33
CA THR A 100 -17.17 10.91 11.61
C THR A 100 -16.04 11.77 12.16
N PHE A 101 -15.42 12.59 11.31
CA PHE A 101 -14.50 13.64 11.75
C PHE A 101 -15.23 14.90 12.26
N GLY A 102 -16.57 14.90 12.18
CA GLY A 102 -17.44 15.98 12.62
C GLY A 102 -18.41 16.41 11.52
N PRO A 103 -19.55 17.03 11.87
CA PRO A 103 -20.60 17.36 10.90
C PRO A 103 -20.11 18.22 9.73
N TYR A 104 -19.17 19.14 9.98
CA TYR A 104 -18.58 19.98 8.95
C TYR A 104 -17.77 19.20 7.91
N PHE A 105 -17.02 18.18 8.31
CA PHE A 105 -16.24 17.38 7.36
C PHE A 105 -17.12 16.46 6.50
N GLU A 106 -18.25 16.01 7.06
CA GLU A 106 -19.26 15.24 6.31
C GLU A 106 -19.87 16.06 5.16
N THR A 107 -20.11 17.36 5.35
CA THR A 107 -20.65 18.22 4.25
C THR A 107 -19.65 18.37 3.10
N LEU A 108 -18.35 18.26 3.40
CA LEU A 108 -17.27 18.24 2.41
C LEU A 108 -16.97 16.84 1.86
N LYS A 109 -17.73 15.81 2.25
CA LYS A 109 -17.48 14.39 1.91
C LYS A 109 -16.12 13.87 2.39
N ILE A 110 -15.56 14.48 3.43
CA ILE A 110 -14.33 14.02 4.08
C ILE A 110 -14.74 13.00 5.15
N THR A 111 -14.93 11.75 4.72
CA THR A 111 -15.24 10.61 5.59
C THR A 111 -13.99 9.76 5.84
N PRO A 112 -13.95 8.93 6.90
CA PRO A 112 -12.86 7.97 7.11
C PRO A 112 -12.51 7.10 5.90
N GLU A 113 -13.50 6.61 5.15
CA GLU A 113 -13.27 5.80 3.95
C GLU A 113 -12.59 6.61 2.85
N VAL A 114 -13.01 7.86 2.65
CA VAL A 114 -12.42 8.76 1.66
C VAL A 114 -11.00 9.15 2.05
N VAL A 115 -10.74 9.43 3.32
CA VAL A 115 -9.39 9.71 3.82
C VAL A 115 -8.49 8.48 3.65
N TRP A 116 -9.01 7.29 3.97
CA TRP A 116 -8.29 6.04 3.77
C TRP A 116 -8.01 5.79 2.28
N GLY A 117 -8.99 5.99 1.40
CA GLY A 117 -8.83 5.88 -0.05
C GLY A 117 -7.83 6.88 -0.62
N THR A 118 -7.82 8.11 -0.11
CA THR A 118 -6.84 9.15 -0.45
C THR A 118 -5.44 8.71 -0.04
N ALA A 119 -5.28 8.16 1.17
CA ALA A 119 -4.01 7.68 1.69
C ALA A 119 -3.43 6.56 0.81
N HIS A 120 -4.24 5.57 0.42
CA HIS A 120 -3.81 4.57 -0.56
C HIS A 120 -3.41 5.20 -1.90
N GLY A 121 -4.18 6.18 -2.41
CA GLY A 121 -3.85 6.89 -3.64
C GLY A 121 -2.48 7.58 -3.59
N ILE A 122 -2.16 8.23 -2.46
CA ILE A 122 -0.85 8.86 -2.22
C ILE A 122 0.27 7.82 -2.25
N VAL A 123 0.09 6.65 -1.64
CA VAL A 123 1.12 5.58 -1.69
C VAL A 123 1.29 5.05 -3.12
N GLY A 124 0.19 4.86 -3.86
CA GLY A 124 0.24 4.48 -5.27
C GLY A 124 1.04 5.48 -6.12
N LEU A 125 0.77 6.78 -5.96
CA LEU A 125 1.55 7.84 -6.60
C LEU A 125 3.01 7.84 -6.15
N GLY A 126 3.27 7.57 -4.87
CA GLY A 126 4.62 7.42 -4.34
C GLY A 126 5.40 6.30 -5.01
N MET A 127 4.75 5.17 -5.36
CA MET A 127 5.38 4.09 -6.12
C MET A 127 5.78 4.55 -7.53
N ILE A 128 4.97 5.39 -8.18
CA ILE A 128 5.31 6.01 -9.47
C ILE A 128 6.47 6.99 -9.34
N VAL A 129 6.48 7.83 -8.29
CA VAL A 129 7.59 8.76 -8.02
C VAL A 129 8.90 7.98 -7.80
N TRP A 130 8.87 6.92 -7.00
CA TRP A 130 10.02 6.03 -6.83
C TRP A 130 10.44 5.41 -8.16
N TRP A 131 9.48 4.92 -8.97
CA TRP A 131 9.77 4.30 -10.25
C TRP A 131 10.51 5.24 -11.18
N GLN A 132 9.98 6.44 -11.38
CA GLN A 132 10.58 7.45 -12.26
C GLN A 132 11.92 7.94 -11.71
N GLY A 133 12.01 8.16 -10.40
CA GLY A 133 13.23 8.59 -9.73
C GLY A 133 14.36 7.56 -9.78
N THR A 134 14.07 6.28 -10.02
CA THR A 134 15.08 5.20 -9.98
C THR A 134 15.24 4.43 -11.29
N VAL A 135 14.42 4.69 -12.33
CA VAL A 135 14.48 3.93 -13.60
C VAL A 135 15.84 4.03 -14.29
N HIS A 136 16.51 5.17 -14.18
CA HIS A 136 17.84 5.39 -14.73
C HIS A 136 18.89 4.46 -14.09
N LEU A 137 18.75 4.14 -12.79
CA LEU A 137 19.64 3.20 -12.10
C LEU A 137 19.52 1.78 -12.69
N ALA A 138 18.31 1.39 -13.08
CA ALA A 138 18.09 0.12 -13.79
C ALA A 138 18.67 0.15 -15.21
N GLN A 139 18.60 1.28 -15.91
CA GLN A 139 19.23 1.44 -17.22
C GLN A 139 20.75 1.36 -17.15
N MET A 140 21.36 2.03 -16.17
CA MET A 140 22.81 1.99 -15.93
C MET A 140 23.30 0.57 -15.64
N ALA A 141 22.59 -0.17 -14.78
CA ALA A 141 22.93 -1.56 -14.46
C ALA A 141 22.88 -2.47 -15.70
N ARG A 142 21.87 -2.28 -16.57
CA ARG A 142 21.78 -3.01 -17.84
C ARG A 142 22.93 -2.67 -18.79
N ALA A 143 23.27 -1.39 -18.93
CA ALA A 143 24.37 -0.96 -19.81
C ALA A 143 25.72 -1.52 -19.34
N ALA A 144 25.98 -1.51 -18.02
CA ALA A 144 27.20 -2.07 -17.45
C ALA A 144 27.32 -3.59 -17.70
N GLY A 145 26.21 -4.33 -17.69
CA GLY A 145 26.18 -5.76 -17.99
C GLY A 145 26.34 -6.10 -19.48
N GLN A 146 26.23 -5.13 -20.40
CA GLN A 146 26.47 -5.33 -21.84
C GLN A 146 27.92 -5.02 -22.25
N SER A 147 28.66 -4.30 -21.40
CA SER A 147 30.04 -3.88 -21.66
C SER A 147 31.12 -4.80 -21.08
N GLY A 148 30.74 -5.84 -20.33
CA GLY A 148 31.64 -6.85 -19.76
C GLY A 148 31.41 -8.19 -20.42
#